data_AF-A0A8H5HRM0-F1
#
_entry.id   AF-A0A8H5HRM0-F1
#
_cell.length_a   1.000
_cell.length_b   1.000
_cell.length_c   1.000
_cell.angle_alpha   90.00
_cell.angle_beta   90.00
_cell.angle_gamma   90.00
#
_symmetry.space_group_name_H-M   'P 1'
#
loop_
_entity.id
_entity.type
_entity.pdbx_description
1 polymer ?
#
loop_
_entity_poly.entity_id
_entity_poly.type
_entity_poly.pdbx_seq_one_letter_code
_entity_poly.pdbx_strand_id
1 'polypeptide(L)'
;MSVHTEYARHGTLVKQLNALLQALHIPIPLEAPTELTPSLLIAILESLLSTRIPKDTLHHDREIMNLQNTKVFLGVLETDILKMDVGLSNLDPRRLANGELEECAYVGELLCWVGRRLGHTSSDDPFEMIDDVPAMARREDAYSPSTSTATRKTFTTSTFSMHRHSDSNTSVDSFRPSTPTSHSTPRPTSRPRCIHEIPSPSVILSPKLDSSFDVGPSVFDSPESPSPRKQAVRYTGYISPVDEELELLSFERSRSMSMSSRKTADDSLDTQSESAYSLLALRESRAHTLALYQERARLLEELARLESEQLNRLER
;
A
#
# COMPACT_ATOMS: atom_id res chain seq x y z
N MET A 1 31.33 18.75 11.97
CA MET A 1 31.20 18.41 13.40
C MET A 1 30.08 17.39 13.69
N SER A 2 29.28 16.93 12.71
CA SER A 2 28.11 16.05 12.97
C SER A 2 28.40 14.56 13.18
N VAL A 3 29.52 14.02 12.69
CA VAL A 3 29.72 12.55 12.70
C VAL A 3 30.00 12.01 14.11
N HIS A 4 30.77 12.72 14.93
CA HIS A 4 31.10 12.26 16.29
C HIS A 4 29.91 12.27 17.25
N THR A 5 28.97 13.19 17.08
CA THR A 5 27.74 13.26 17.89
C THR A 5 26.81 12.08 17.62
N GLU A 6 26.83 11.54 16.40
CA GLU A 6 25.97 10.43 16.00
C GLU A 6 26.45 9.09 16.60
N TYR A 7 27.76 8.83 16.58
CA TYR A 7 28.34 7.66 17.25
C TYR A 7 28.08 7.66 18.76
N ALA A 8 28.19 8.82 19.42
CA ALA A 8 27.90 8.93 20.85
C ALA A 8 26.43 8.61 21.16
N ARG A 9 25.49 9.08 20.31
CA ARG A 9 24.07 8.74 20.44
C ARG A 9 23.81 7.25 20.28
N HIS A 10 24.39 6.62 19.26
CA HIS A 10 24.23 5.18 19.05
C HIS A 10 24.80 4.37 20.21
N GLY A 11 25.94 4.77 20.78
CA GLY A 11 26.50 4.12 21.97
C GLY A 11 25.59 4.19 23.20
N THR A 12 24.90 5.32 23.41
CA THR A 12 23.90 5.45 24.48
C THR A 12 22.66 4.60 24.20
N LEU A 13 22.18 4.61 22.95
CA LEU A 13 21.03 3.81 22.52
C LEU A 13 21.26 2.31 22.73
N VAL A 14 22.42 1.79 22.35
CA VAL A 14 22.77 0.37 22.53
C VAL A 14 22.76 -0.02 24.01
N LYS A 15 23.24 0.85 24.91
CA LYS A 15 23.18 0.62 26.36
C LYS A 15 21.73 0.54 26.85
N GLN A 16 20.87 1.44 26.38
CA GLN A 16 19.44 1.43 26.74
C GLN A 16 18.73 0.20 26.19
N LEU A 17 19.02 -0.20 24.95
CA LEU A 17 18.50 -1.43 24.35
C LEU A 17 18.94 -2.66 25.12
N ASN A 18 20.22 -2.76 25.50
CA ASN A 18 20.71 -3.87 26.31
C ASN A 18 20.06 -3.92 27.70
N ALA A 19 19.83 -2.76 28.34
CA ALA A 19 19.07 -2.70 29.59
C ALA A 19 17.63 -3.19 29.41
N LEU A 20 16.97 -2.80 28.32
CA LEU A 20 15.64 -3.29 27.96
C LEU A 20 15.63 -4.80 27.72
N LEU A 21 16.57 -5.33 26.94
CA LEU A 21 16.68 -6.78 26.68
C LEU A 21 16.91 -7.57 27.97
N GLN A 22 17.74 -7.05 28.88
CA GLN A 22 17.96 -7.65 30.18
C GLN A 22 16.67 -7.65 31.04
N ALA A 23 15.91 -6.56 31.03
CA ALA A 23 14.62 -6.46 31.71
C ALA A 23 13.56 -7.42 31.13
N LEU A 24 13.64 -7.71 29.83
CA LEU A 24 12.79 -8.70 29.14
C LEU A 24 13.33 -10.14 29.24
N HIS A 25 14.42 -10.37 29.97
CA HIS A 25 15.09 -11.66 30.10
C HIS A 25 15.56 -12.27 28.77
N ILE A 26 15.98 -11.44 27.80
CA ILE A 26 16.58 -11.87 26.54
C ILE A 26 18.11 -11.77 26.65
N PRO A 27 18.86 -12.89 26.76
CA PRO A 27 20.30 -12.88 27.02
C PRO A 27 21.14 -12.69 25.74
N ILE A 28 20.80 -11.68 24.93
CA ILE A 28 21.50 -11.36 23.69
C ILE A 28 22.02 -9.93 23.80
N PRO A 29 23.31 -9.72 24.10
CA PRO A 29 23.88 -8.38 24.10
C PRO A 29 24.01 -7.89 22.66
N LEU A 30 23.65 -6.62 22.45
CA LEU A 30 23.84 -5.92 21.19
C LEU A 30 25.11 -5.08 21.26
N GLU A 31 25.91 -5.13 20.20
CA GLU A 31 27.07 -4.25 19.98
C GLU A 31 26.69 -3.02 19.15
N ALA A 32 25.69 -3.15 18.28
CA ALA A 32 25.21 -2.08 17.40
C ALA A 32 23.68 -2.12 17.22
N PRO A 33 23.02 -0.98 16.92
CA PRO A 33 21.57 -0.97 16.65
C PRO A 33 21.16 -1.84 15.45
N THR A 34 22.05 -1.99 14.46
CA THR A 34 21.83 -2.81 13.25
C THR A 34 21.65 -4.30 13.54
N GLU A 35 21.98 -4.75 14.75
CA GLU A 35 21.80 -6.14 15.19
C GLU A 35 20.35 -6.44 15.62
N LEU A 36 19.44 -5.45 15.53
CA LEU A 36 18.00 -5.63 15.66
C LEU A 36 17.43 -6.44 14.48
N THR A 37 17.74 -7.73 14.46
CA THR A 37 17.24 -8.66 13.45
C THR A 37 15.72 -8.80 13.53
N PRO A 38 15.02 -9.09 12.43
CA PRO A 38 13.56 -9.26 12.44
C PRO A 38 13.08 -10.31 13.45
N SER A 39 13.83 -11.39 13.64
CA SER A 39 13.55 -12.42 14.65
C SER A 39 13.66 -11.89 16.08
N LEU A 40 14.65 -11.04 16.37
CA LEU A 40 14.82 -10.42 17.68
C LEU A 40 13.72 -9.40 17.95
N LEU A 41 13.35 -8.60 16.95
CA LEU A 41 12.23 -7.66 17.04
C LEU A 41 10.92 -8.37 17.43
N ILE A 42 10.61 -9.52 16.81
CA ILE A 42 9.44 -10.30 17.22
C ILE A 42 9.60 -10.86 18.64
N ALA A 43 10.78 -11.37 19.03
CA ALA A 43 11.00 -11.88 20.38
C ALA A 43 10.81 -10.78 21.46
N ILE A 44 11.23 -9.55 21.16
CA ILE A 44 10.98 -8.39 22.02
C ILE A 44 9.48 -8.13 22.15
N LEU A 45 8.73 -8.11 21.04
CA LEU A 45 7.26 -7.94 21.09
C LEU A 45 6.56 -9.06 21.86
N GLU A 46 6.93 -10.32 21.63
CA GLU A 46 6.36 -11.47 22.33
C GLU A 46 6.60 -11.36 23.86
N SER A 47 7.76 -10.82 24.25
CA SER A 47 8.10 -10.57 25.65
C SER A 47 7.30 -9.40 26.24
N LEU A 48 7.16 -8.30 25.50
CA LEU A 48 6.39 -7.12 25.92
C LEU A 48 4.89 -7.42 26.05
N LEU A 49 4.33 -8.18 25.12
CA LEU A 49 2.90 -8.54 25.10
C LEU A 49 2.59 -9.75 26.00
N SER A 50 3.61 -10.52 26.41
CA SER A 50 3.45 -11.82 27.07
C SER A 50 2.58 -12.80 26.27
N THR A 51 2.54 -12.64 24.95
CA THR A 51 1.76 -13.47 24.02
C THR A 51 2.66 -13.94 22.88
N ARG A 52 2.34 -15.11 22.32
CA ARG A 52 3.02 -15.65 21.14
C ARG A 52 2.42 -15.03 19.88
N ILE A 53 3.27 -14.49 19.02
CA ILE A 53 2.86 -13.98 17.72
C ILE A 53 2.94 -15.15 16.72
N PRO A 54 1.84 -15.52 16.05
CA PRO A 54 1.87 -16.56 15.03
C PRO A 54 2.86 -16.20 13.92
N LYS A 55 3.75 -17.12 13.58
CA LYS A 55 4.74 -16.98 12.50
C LYS A 55 4.36 -17.94 11.39
N ASP A 56 4.06 -17.41 10.21
CA ASP A 56 3.83 -18.24 9.02
C ASP A 56 5.17 -18.78 8.52
N THR A 57 5.47 -20.04 8.82
CA THR A 57 6.71 -20.71 8.38
C THR A 57 6.64 -21.27 6.96
N LEU A 58 5.62 -20.89 6.17
CA LEU A 58 5.38 -21.47 4.85
C LEU A 58 6.34 -20.96 3.78
N HIS A 59 7.03 -19.84 4.02
CA HIS A 59 7.96 -19.25 3.07
C HIS A 59 9.35 -19.86 3.20
N HIS A 60 9.86 -20.39 2.09
CA HIS A 60 11.20 -20.98 2.02
C HIS A 60 12.30 -19.91 1.83
N ASP A 61 11.91 -18.70 1.42
CA ASP A 61 12.85 -17.59 1.21
C ASP A 61 13.03 -16.78 2.50
N ARG A 62 14.26 -16.74 2.99
CA ARG A 62 14.66 -16.03 4.20
C ARG A 62 14.41 -14.52 4.08
N GLU A 63 14.60 -13.92 2.91
CA GLU A 63 14.40 -12.48 2.72
C GLU A 63 12.91 -12.12 2.83
N ILE A 64 12.05 -12.93 2.23
CA ILE A 64 10.59 -12.77 2.31
C ILE A 64 10.12 -12.95 3.76
N MET A 65 10.62 -13.98 4.45
CA MET A 65 10.28 -14.24 5.85
C MET A 65 10.74 -13.09 6.76
N ASN A 66 11.95 -12.56 6.56
CA ASN A 66 12.45 -11.41 7.29
C ASN A 66 11.57 -10.17 7.05
N LEU A 67 11.21 -9.90 5.81
CA LEU A 67 10.34 -8.77 5.46
C LEU A 67 8.95 -8.92 6.08
N GLN A 68 8.38 -10.12 6.07
CA GLN A 68 7.08 -10.40 6.70
C GLN A 68 7.16 -10.22 8.21
N ASN A 69 8.18 -10.75 8.87
CA ASN A 69 8.40 -10.55 10.31
C ASN A 69 8.52 -9.07 10.65
N THR A 70 9.25 -8.29 9.86
CA THR A 70 9.35 -6.84 10.05
C THR A 70 8.00 -6.15 9.89
N LYS A 71 7.19 -6.53 8.89
CA LYS A 71 5.85 -5.95 8.71
C LYS A 71 4.90 -6.30 9.87
N VAL A 72 4.93 -7.55 10.32
CA VAL A 72 4.15 -7.99 11.49
C VAL A 72 4.59 -7.22 12.72
N PHE A 73 5.89 -7.05 12.92
CA PHE A 73 6.44 -6.26 14.02
C PHE A 73 5.90 -4.82 14.00
N LEU A 74 6.01 -4.12 12.87
CA LEU A 74 5.57 -2.72 12.76
C LEU A 74 4.06 -2.60 12.98
N GLY A 75 3.27 -3.49 12.37
CA GLY A 75 1.81 -3.50 12.53
C GLY A 75 1.39 -3.71 13.99
N VAL A 76 1.93 -4.74 14.65
CA VAL A 76 1.62 -5.05 16.07
C VAL A 76 2.09 -3.93 17.00
N LEU A 77 3.28 -3.38 16.76
CA LEU A 77 3.80 -2.26 17.55
C LEU A 77 2.86 -1.04 17.45
N GLU A 78 2.41 -0.70 16.25
CA GLU A 78 1.48 0.40 16.01
C GLU A 78 0.11 0.16 16.63
N THR A 79 -0.52 -0.97 16.34
CA THR A 79 -1.93 -1.23 16.69
C THR A 79 -2.13 -1.64 18.14
N ASP A 80 -1.25 -2.49 18.67
CA ASP A 80 -1.52 -3.17 19.95
C ASP A 80 -0.81 -2.46 21.11
N ILE A 81 0.40 -1.96 20.87
CA ILE A 81 1.24 -1.33 21.91
C ILE A 81 1.08 0.19 21.92
N LEU A 82 1.32 0.84 20.79
CA LEU A 82 1.38 2.31 20.72
C LEU A 82 -0.02 2.93 20.72
N LYS A 83 -0.93 2.41 19.89
CA LYS A 83 -2.29 2.93 19.67
C LYS A 83 -2.32 4.41 19.27
N MET A 84 -1.21 4.91 18.74
CA MET A 84 -1.04 6.28 18.27
C MET A 84 -0.07 6.28 17.09
N ASP A 85 -0.24 7.24 16.18
CA ASP A 85 0.68 7.43 15.08
C ASP A 85 1.97 8.07 15.60
N VAL A 86 3.08 7.34 15.45
CA VAL A 86 4.43 7.84 15.78
C VAL A 86 5.28 8.07 14.53
N GLY A 87 4.68 7.93 13.33
CA GLY A 87 5.39 8.02 12.05
C GLY A 87 5.95 6.68 11.55
N LEU A 88 5.44 5.54 12.02
CA LEU A 88 5.83 4.21 11.50
C LEU A 88 5.46 4.03 10.03
N SER A 89 4.49 4.80 9.54
CA SER A 89 4.08 4.85 8.13
C SER A 89 5.22 5.28 7.19
N ASN A 90 6.19 6.05 7.69
CA ASN A 90 7.34 6.52 6.91
C ASN A 90 8.51 5.52 6.91
N LEU A 91 8.47 4.50 7.76
CA LEU A 91 9.55 3.54 7.91
C LEU A 91 9.46 2.46 6.83
N ASP A 92 10.54 2.23 6.08
CA ASP A 92 10.57 1.18 5.06
C ASP A 92 10.88 -0.19 5.70
N PRO A 93 9.93 -1.14 5.70
CA PRO A 93 10.14 -2.47 6.29
C PRO A 93 11.27 -3.26 5.59
N ARG A 94 11.61 -2.95 4.33
CA ARG A 94 12.72 -3.61 3.62
C ARG A 94 14.06 -3.13 4.15
N ARG A 95 14.24 -1.82 4.33
CA ARG A 95 15.45 -1.20 4.89
C ARG A 95 15.71 -1.72 6.30
N LEU A 96 14.66 -1.75 7.13
CA LEU A 96 14.73 -2.30 8.48
C LEU A 96 15.05 -3.81 8.48
N ALA A 97 14.42 -4.60 7.60
CA ALA A 97 14.73 -6.04 7.49
C ALA A 97 16.18 -6.32 7.07
N ASN A 98 16.79 -5.40 6.33
CA ASN A 98 18.19 -5.45 5.93
C ASN A 98 19.17 -4.95 7.02
N GLY A 99 18.66 -4.48 8.15
CA GLY A 99 19.49 -3.96 9.25
C GLY A 99 20.07 -2.57 8.97
N GLU A 100 19.37 -1.74 8.19
CA GLU A 100 19.85 -0.40 7.89
C GLU A 100 19.86 0.49 9.14
N LEU A 101 21.00 1.16 9.38
CA LEU A 101 21.30 1.84 10.64
C LEU A 101 20.24 2.87 11.04
N GLU A 102 19.76 3.68 10.10
CA GLU A 102 18.77 4.74 10.38
C GLU A 102 17.45 4.15 10.89
N GLU A 103 16.92 3.13 10.21
CA GLU A 103 15.66 2.49 10.58
C GLU A 103 15.80 1.69 11.88
N CYS A 104 16.91 0.97 12.05
CA CYS A 104 17.21 0.23 13.27
C CYS A 104 17.38 1.17 14.48
N ALA A 105 18.07 2.30 14.31
CA ALA A 105 18.23 3.29 15.37
C ALA A 105 16.87 3.89 15.76
N TYR A 106 16.05 4.25 14.77
CA TYR A 106 14.71 4.79 15.02
C TYR A 106 13.82 3.80 15.78
N VAL A 107 13.75 2.54 15.32
CA VAL A 107 12.98 1.49 16.02
C VAL A 107 13.56 1.20 17.40
N GLY A 108 14.88 1.22 17.54
CA GLY A 108 15.54 1.03 18.82
C GLY A 108 15.16 2.09 19.84
N GLU A 109 15.18 3.37 19.44
CA GLU A 109 14.77 4.49 20.28
C GLU A 109 13.29 4.36 20.69
N LEU A 110 12.44 3.97 19.75
CA LEU A 110 11.02 3.73 20.00
C LEU A 110 10.79 2.57 20.98
N LEU A 111 11.52 1.47 20.86
CA LEU A 111 11.46 0.34 21.79
C LEU A 111 11.92 0.74 23.20
N CYS A 112 12.99 1.53 23.31
CA CYS A 112 13.44 2.08 24.59
C CYS A 112 12.37 2.99 25.23
N TRP A 113 11.67 3.80 24.43
CA TRP A 113 10.55 4.61 24.88
C TRP A 113 9.37 3.76 25.36
N VAL A 114 8.98 2.72 24.58
CA VAL A 114 7.94 1.77 24.99
C VAL A 114 8.31 1.05 26.28
N GLY A 115 9.56 0.60 26.41
CA GLY A 115 10.07 -0.07 27.61
C GLY A 115 9.96 0.80 28.86
N ARG A 116 10.27 2.10 28.74
CA ARG A 116 10.09 3.08 29.83
C ARG A 116 8.61 3.25 30.18
N ARG A 117 7.74 3.38 29.18
CA ARG A 117 6.29 3.54 29.36
C ARG A 117 5.66 2.34 30.07
N LEU A 118 6.18 1.13 29.83
CA LEU A 118 5.72 -0.10 30.48
C LEU A 118 6.42 -0.38 31.83
N GLY A 119 7.36 0.47 32.25
CA GLY A 119 8.08 0.32 33.52
C GLY A 119 9.17 -0.76 33.52
N HIS A 120 9.63 -1.22 32.36
CA HIS A 120 10.71 -2.21 32.25
C HIS A 120 12.10 -1.61 32.45
N THR A 121 12.28 -0.33 32.16
CA THR A 121 13.56 0.36 32.32
C THR A 121 13.40 1.55 33.27
N SER A 122 14.08 1.49 34.42
CA SER A 122 14.26 2.66 35.28
C SER A 122 15.26 3.59 34.60
N SER A 123 14.74 4.57 33.87
CA SER A 123 15.56 5.69 33.41
C SER A 123 15.86 6.55 34.62
N ASP A 124 17.01 6.33 35.26
CA ASP A 124 17.54 7.18 36.33
C ASP A 124 17.98 8.56 35.82
N ASP A 125 17.61 8.95 34.60
CA ASP A 125 17.81 10.30 34.07
C ASP A 125 16.60 11.19 34.42
N PRO A 126 16.67 12.02 35.49
CA PRO A 126 15.59 12.89 35.93
C PRO A 126 15.25 14.03 34.95
N PHE A 127 15.96 14.14 33.83
CA PHE A 127 15.75 15.20 32.83
C PHE A 127 14.80 14.84 31.69
N GLU A 128 14.28 13.61 31.60
CA GLU A 128 13.34 13.18 30.54
C GLU A 128 11.90 12.88 31.04
N MET A 129 11.45 13.51 32.14
CA MET A 129 10.08 13.36 32.65
C MET A 129 9.06 14.32 32.03
N ILE A 130 9.38 14.94 30.88
CA ILE A 130 8.37 15.66 30.11
C ILE A 130 7.76 14.63 29.16
N ASP A 131 6.46 14.40 29.31
CA ASP A 131 5.53 13.56 28.51
C ASP A 131 5.49 13.90 26.99
N ASP A 132 6.56 14.48 26.46
CA ASP A 132 6.70 14.79 25.06
C ASP A 132 6.95 13.50 24.29
N VAL A 133 5.93 13.10 23.52
CA VAL A 133 6.02 12.19 22.37
C VAL A 133 7.41 12.34 21.74
N PRO A 134 8.13 11.23 21.45
CA PRO A 134 9.51 11.26 21.02
C PRO A 134 9.72 12.39 20.02
N ALA A 135 10.69 13.29 20.27
CA ALA A 135 10.96 14.45 19.42
C ALA A 135 11.14 14.08 17.93
N MET A 136 11.34 12.79 17.64
CA MET A 136 11.37 12.17 16.32
C MET A 136 10.03 12.16 15.56
N ALA A 137 8.87 12.12 16.24
CA ALA A 137 7.57 12.26 15.59
C ALA A 137 7.39 13.63 14.90
N ARG A 138 8.26 14.62 15.19
CA ARG A 138 8.26 15.93 14.54
C ARG A 138 9.14 16.03 13.29
N ARG A 139 9.70 14.92 12.77
CA ARG A 139 10.51 14.95 11.53
C ARG A 139 9.68 15.15 10.25
N GLU A 140 8.36 15.17 10.33
CA GLU A 140 7.49 15.22 9.14
C GLU A 140 7.47 16.56 8.38
N ASP A 141 7.89 17.68 8.99
CA ASP A 141 7.68 18.98 8.33
C ASP A 141 8.83 19.48 7.43
N ALA A 142 9.95 18.76 7.32
CA ALA A 142 11.13 19.25 6.59
C ALA A 142 11.31 18.70 5.16
N TYR A 143 10.56 17.65 4.77
CA TYR A 143 10.66 17.05 3.43
C TYR A 143 9.36 17.22 2.63
N SER A 144 8.94 18.48 2.44
CA SER A 144 8.04 18.84 1.35
C SER A 144 8.82 19.53 0.22
N PRO A 145 9.34 18.81 -0.79
CA PRO A 145 9.47 19.38 -2.11
C PRO A 145 8.06 19.41 -2.70
N SER A 146 7.36 20.53 -2.53
CA SER A 146 6.06 20.78 -3.16
C SER A 146 6.16 20.57 -4.68
N THR A 147 5.80 19.38 -5.13
CA THR A 147 5.34 19.16 -6.50
C THR A 147 3.83 19.07 -6.43
N SER A 148 3.19 20.22 -6.32
CA SER A 148 1.74 20.36 -6.46
C SER A 148 1.32 19.83 -7.82
N THR A 149 0.90 18.57 -7.86
CA THR A 149 0.14 18.05 -9.00
C THR A 149 -1.27 18.58 -8.82
N ALA A 150 -1.55 19.73 -9.43
CA ALA A 150 -2.88 20.31 -9.53
C ALA A 150 -3.79 19.34 -10.28
N THR A 151 -4.48 18.46 -9.55
CA THR A 151 -5.67 17.77 -10.03
C THR A 151 -6.75 18.83 -10.20
N ARG A 152 -6.90 19.33 -11.43
CA ARG A 152 -8.10 20.04 -11.86
C ARG A 152 -9.29 19.11 -11.60
N LYS A 153 -10.01 19.40 -10.52
CA LYS A 153 -11.35 18.84 -10.27
C LYS A 153 -12.25 19.37 -11.38
N THR A 154 -12.46 18.57 -12.41
CA THR A 154 -13.56 18.79 -13.35
C THR A 154 -14.83 18.39 -12.61
N PHE A 155 -15.51 19.37 -12.01
CA PHE A 155 -16.89 19.20 -11.56
C PHE A 155 -17.76 19.01 -12.80
N THR A 156 -18.11 17.77 -13.12
CA THR A 156 -19.22 17.48 -14.03
C THR A 156 -20.49 17.45 -13.20
N THR A 157 -21.13 18.61 -13.02
CA THR A 157 -22.52 18.70 -12.57
C THR A 157 -23.42 18.29 -13.75
N SER A 158 -23.90 17.05 -13.73
CA SER A 158 -24.94 16.57 -14.65
C SER A 158 -26.31 17.00 -14.14
N THR A 159 -26.69 18.24 -14.44
CA THR A 159 -28.07 18.71 -14.30
C THR A 159 -28.83 18.32 -15.55
N PHE A 160 -29.71 17.32 -15.44
CA PHE A 160 -30.73 17.03 -16.45
C PHE A 160 -31.65 18.25 -16.60
N SER A 161 -31.51 18.97 -17.71
CA SER A 161 -32.48 19.98 -18.14
C SER A 161 -32.93 19.65 -19.56
N MET A 162 -34.07 18.99 -19.67
CA MET A 162 -34.86 18.98 -20.90
C MET A 162 -35.42 20.39 -21.09
N HIS A 163 -34.90 21.19 -22.03
CA HIS A 163 -35.71 22.23 -22.66
C HIS A 163 -35.36 22.45 -24.13
N ARG A 164 -36.45 22.75 -24.85
CA ARG A 164 -36.65 22.72 -26.30
C ARG A 164 -35.87 23.81 -27.04
N HIS A 165 -35.62 23.50 -28.31
CA HIS A 165 -35.55 24.37 -29.48
C HIS A 165 -35.49 25.88 -29.23
N SER A 166 -34.41 26.52 -29.67
CA SER A 166 -34.47 27.78 -30.42
C SER A 166 -33.19 27.96 -31.24
N ASP A 167 -33.41 28.24 -32.52
CA ASP A 167 -32.41 28.53 -33.53
C ASP A 167 -31.48 29.67 -33.12
N SER A 168 -30.18 29.52 -33.35
CA SER A 168 -29.25 30.65 -33.41
C SER A 168 -28.08 30.33 -34.33
N ASN A 169 -28.16 30.91 -35.53
CA ASN A 169 -27.06 31.14 -36.44
C ASN A 169 -26.02 32.06 -35.77
N THR A 170 -24.75 31.66 -35.73
CA THR A 170 -23.65 32.63 -35.62
C THR A 170 -22.52 32.29 -36.59
N SER A 171 -22.28 33.29 -37.42
CA SER A 171 -21.32 33.42 -38.52
C SER A 171 -19.90 32.95 -38.23
N VAL A 172 -19.31 32.39 -39.29
CA VAL A 172 -17.90 32.40 -39.67
C VAL A 172 -17.18 33.68 -39.24
N ASP A 173 -16.00 33.52 -38.63
CA ASP A 173 -14.89 34.43 -38.89
C ASP A 173 -13.57 33.67 -38.98
N SER A 174 -12.81 34.01 -40.02
CA SER A 174 -11.64 33.31 -40.52
C SER A 174 -10.40 34.08 -40.11
N PHE A 175 -9.59 33.52 -39.21
CA PHE A 175 -8.24 34.00 -38.99
C PHE A 175 -7.23 32.87 -39.20
N ARG A 176 -6.56 32.94 -40.36
CA ARG A 176 -5.25 32.33 -40.61
C ARG A 176 -4.19 33.07 -39.80
N PRO A 177 -3.26 32.34 -39.16
CA PRO A 177 -1.87 32.78 -39.13
C PRO A 177 -0.93 31.69 -39.65
N SER A 178 -0.22 32.08 -40.71
CA SER A 178 1.20 31.85 -41.02
C SER A 178 1.91 30.63 -40.42
N THR A 179 2.29 29.72 -41.31
CA THR A 179 3.44 28.81 -41.18
C THR A 179 4.74 29.55 -40.85
N PRO A 180 5.60 28.97 -39.99
CA PRO A 180 7.04 29.08 -40.18
C PRO A 180 7.72 27.70 -40.21
N THR A 181 8.35 27.47 -41.37
CA THR A 181 9.73 27.01 -41.57
C THR A 181 10.33 25.95 -40.64
N SER A 182 10.64 24.81 -41.26
CA SER A 182 11.46 23.71 -40.79
C SER A 182 12.88 24.15 -40.38
N HIS A 183 13.28 23.88 -39.13
CA HIS A 183 14.68 23.71 -38.77
C HIS A 183 14.83 22.57 -37.75
N SER A 184 15.50 21.52 -38.20
CA SER A 184 15.94 20.35 -37.43
C SER A 184 17.03 20.71 -36.43
N THR A 185 16.76 20.54 -35.14
CA THR A 185 17.78 20.35 -34.09
C THR A 185 17.22 19.39 -33.03
N PRO A 186 18.01 18.39 -32.56
CA PRO A 186 17.55 17.43 -31.57
C PRO A 186 17.65 18.04 -30.17
N ARG A 187 16.51 18.21 -29.50
CA ARG A 187 16.45 18.62 -28.09
C ARG A 187 15.79 17.49 -27.29
N PRO A 188 16.40 17.00 -26.20
CA PRO A 188 15.80 15.96 -25.37
C PRO A 188 14.66 16.60 -24.58
N THR A 189 13.42 16.29 -24.97
CA THR A 189 12.22 16.65 -24.21
C THR A 189 11.57 15.36 -23.72
N SER A 190 11.95 14.91 -22.52
CA SER A 190 11.21 13.87 -21.82
C SER A 190 9.91 14.47 -21.31
N ARG A 191 8.88 14.49 -22.17
CA ARG A 191 7.51 14.67 -21.71
C ARG A 191 7.11 13.43 -20.89
N PRO A 192 6.35 13.59 -19.80
CA PRO A 192 5.83 12.46 -19.05
C PRO A 192 4.99 11.59 -19.99
N ARG A 193 5.39 10.32 -20.15
CA ARG A 193 4.69 9.35 -20.98
C ARG A 193 3.42 8.89 -20.27
N CYS A 194 2.27 8.96 -20.93
CA CYS A 194 1.02 8.43 -20.41
C CYS A 194 1.11 6.90 -20.28
N ILE A 195 0.39 6.31 -19.33
CA ILE A 195 0.39 4.86 -19.00
C ILE A 195 0.05 3.91 -20.17
N HIS A 196 -0.35 4.43 -21.34
CA HIS A 196 -0.60 3.67 -22.57
C HIS A 196 0.64 3.54 -23.47
N GLU A 197 1.72 4.28 -23.18
CA GLU A 197 2.98 4.25 -23.93
C GLU A 197 4.01 3.27 -23.33
N ILE A 198 3.62 2.47 -22.34
CA ILE A 198 4.49 1.43 -21.80
C ILE A 198 4.53 0.31 -22.86
N PRO A 199 5.68 0.02 -23.50
CA PRO A 199 5.79 -1.15 -24.36
C PRO A 199 5.39 -2.38 -23.55
N SER A 200 4.46 -3.18 -24.09
CA SER A 200 3.90 -4.34 -23.41
C SER A 200 5.02 -5.22 -22.84
N PRO A 201 4.93 -5.72 -21.59
CA PRO A 201 6.02 -6.40 -20.87
C PRO A 201 6.44 -7.77 -21.46
N SER A 202 6.08 -8.06 -22.70
CA SER A 202 6.34 -9.33 -23.38
C SER A 202 7.76 -9.47 -23.96
N VAL A 203 8.66 -8.50 -23.74
CA VAL A 203 10.01 -8.49 -24.35
C VAL A 203 11.14 -8.70 -23.33
N ILE A 204 10.86 -8.76 -22.02
CA ILE A 204 11.92 -8.83 -20.98
C ILE A 204 12.28 -10.27 -20.57
N LEU A 205 11.54 -11.29 -21.02
CA LEU A 205 11.83 -12.70 -20.68
C LEU A 205 12.20 -13.54 -21.91
N SER A 206 13.10 -13.03 -22.75
CA SER A 206 13.87 -13.88 -23.66
C SER A 206 15.32 -13.91 -23.17
N PRO A 207 15.74 -14.93 -22.41
CA PRO A 207 17.16 -15.13 -22.17
C PRO A 207 17.80 -15.50 -23.52
N LYS A 208 18.59 -14.60 -24.09
CA LYS A 208 19.58 -14.97 -25.10
C LYS A 208 20.63 -15.82 -24.41
N LEU A 209 20.38 -17.13 -24.37
CA LEU A 209 21.42 -18.11 -24.19
C LEU A 209 22.14 -18.25 -25.53
N ASP A 210 23.29 -17.59 -25.65
CA ASP A 210 24.29 -17.94 -26.65
C ASP A 210 24.86 -19.32 -26.30
N SER A 211 24.13 -20.37 -26.69
CA SER A 211 24.57 -21.75 -26.66
C SER A 211 24.88 -22.16 -28.10
N SER A 212 26.13 -21.94 -28.49
CA SER A 212 26.71 -22.57 -29.68
C SER A 212 26.87 -24.07 -29.40
N PHE A 213 25.87 -24.86 -29.83
CA PHE A 213 26.07 -26.28 -30.09
C PHE A 213 25.39 -26.64 -31.41
N ASP A 214 26.26 -26.97 -32.35
CA ASP A 214 26.01 -27.43 -33.70
C ASP A 214 25.56 -28.89 -33.67
N VAL A 215 24.26 -29.18 -33.85
CA VAL A 215 23.77 -30.53 -34.17
C VAL A 215 22.48 -30.47 -35.00
N GLY A 216 22.59 -30.78 -36.30
CA GLY A 216 21.70 -31.71 -37.02
C GLY A 216 20.38 -31.18 -37.63
N PRO A 217 20.11 -31.44 -38.93
CA PRO A 217 18.85 -31.08 -39.58
C PRO A 217 17.74 -32.10 -39.27
N SER A 218 16.79 -31.73 -38.41
CA SER A 218 15.54 -32.47 -38.21
C SER A 218 14.40 -31.76 -38.93
N VAL A 219 14.03 -32.31 -40.09
CA VAL A 219 12.84 -31.95 -40.87
C VAL A 219 11.61 -32.50 -40.12
N PHE A 220 10.91 -31.67 -39.37
CA PHE A 220 9.54 -31.95 -38.94
C PHE A 220 8.67 -30.70 -39.10
N ASP A 221 7.83 -30.77 -40.13
CA ASP A 221 6.77 -29.85 -40.47
C ASP A 221 5.66 -29.95 -39.41
N SER A 222 5.52 -28.92 -38.57
CA SER A 222 4.47 -28.84 -37.55
C SER A 222 3.48 -27.73 -37.91
N PRO A 223 2.16 -28.00 -37.90
CA PRO A 223 1.15 -27.07 -38.36
C PRO A 223 1.03 -25.85 -37.44
N GLU A 224 1.12 -24.70 -38.09
CA GLU A 224 1.10 -23.34 -37.58
C GLU A 224 -0.09 -23.07 -36.64
N SER A 225 0.17 -22.99 -35.33
CA SER A 225 -0.81 -22.47 -34.37
C SER A 225 -1.05 -20.98 -34.67
N PRO A 226 -2.30 -20.51 -34.85
CA PRO A 226 -2.58 -19.14 -35.22
C PRO A 226 -2.13 -18.20 -34.09
N SER A 227 -1.03 -17.48 -34.36
CA SER A 227 -0.54 -16.36 -33.56
C SER A 227 -1.71 -15.42 -33.21
N PRO A 228 -1.86 -14.97 -31.95
CA PRO A 228 -2.89 -14.03 -31.55
C PRO A 228 -2.68 -12.73 -32.33
N ARG A 229 -3.46 -12.57 -33.41
CA ARG A 229 -3.45 -11.37 -34.24
C ARG A 229 -3.83 -10.21 -33.34
N LYS A 230 -2.85 -9.35 -33.05
CA LYS A 230 -3.07 -8.05 -32.41
C LYS A 230 -4.15 -7.34 -33.20
N GLN A 231 -5.35 -7.21 -32.62
CA GLN A 231 -6.45 -6.53 -33.28
C GLN A 231 -5.99 -5.11 -33.62
N ALA A 232 -6.07 -4.76 -34.90
CA ALA A 232 -5.66 -3.44 -35.36
C ALA A 232 -6.53 -2.39 -34.66
N VAL A 233 -5.90 -1.51 -33.88
CA VAL A 233 -6.58 -0.41 -33.22
C VAL A 233 -7.14 0.51 -34.29
N ARG A 234 -8.46 0.68 -34.31
CA ARG A 234 -9.17 1.48 -35.30
C ARG A 234 -9.12 2.95 -34.86
N TYR A 235 -8.27 3.76 -35.51
CA TYR A 235 -8.12 5.19 -35.21
C TYR A 235 -9.20 6.09 -35.83
N THR A 236 -10.10 5.53 -36.64
CA THR A 236 -11.13 6.29 -37.35
C THR A 236 -12.47 5.56 -37.33
N GLY A 237 -13.53 6.29 -36.98
CA GLY A 237 -14.89 5.76 -36.93
C GLY A 237 -15.68 6.33 -35.75
N TYR A 238 -17.00 6.40 -35.91
CA TYR A 238 -17.90 6.75 -34.82
C TYR A 238 -18.06 5.52 -33.91
N ILE A 239 -17.76 5.68 -32.62
CA ILE A 239 -18.03 4.64 -31.62
C ILE A 239 -19.53 4.72 -31.34
N SER A 240 -20.26 3.68 -31.75
CA SER A 240 -21.69 3.57 -31.42
C SER A 240 -21.85 3.61 -29.90
N PRO A 241 -22.90 4.26 -29.36
CA PRO A 241 -23.22 4.13 -27.95
C PRO A 241 -23.27 2.64 -27.59
N VAL A 242 -22.53 2.29 -26.54
CA VAL A 242 -22.46 0.92 -26.02
C VAL A 242 -23.77 0.64 -25.28
N ASP A 243 -24.35 -0.53 -25.54
CA ASP A 243 -25.49 -1.02 -24.76
C ASP A 243 -24.97 -1.51 -23.40
N GLU A 244 -25.23 -0.72 -22.35
CA GLU A 244 -24.71 -0.93 -21.01
C GLU A 244 -25.13 -2.30 -20.43
N GLU A 245 -26.34 -2.76 -20.72
CA GLU A 245 -26.84 -4.05 -20.22
C GLU A 245 -26.11 -5.22 -20.89
N LEU A 246 -25.86 -5.11 -22.19
CA LEU A 246 -25.14 -6.14 -22.96
C LEU A 246 -23.67 -6.25 -22.53
N GLU A 247 -23.01 -5.13 -22.23
CA GLU A 247 -21.64 -5.12 -21.72
C GLU A 247 -21.57 -5.76 -20.32
N LEU A 248 -22.46 -5.36 -19.41
CA LEU A 248 -22.56 -5.93 -18.05
C LEU A 248 -22.77 -7.45 -18.09
N LEU A 249 -23.70 -7.94 -18.92
CA LEU A 249 -23.94 -9.37 -19.08
C LEU A 249 -22.73 -10.10 -19.65
N SER A 250 -22.00 -9.48 -20.59
CA SER A 250 -20.77 -10.07 -21.16
C SER A 250 -19.66 -10.21 -20.12
N PHE A 251 -19.55 -9.21 -19.23
CA PHE A 251 -18.56 -9.19 -18.16
C PHE A 251 -18.86 -10.26 -17.11
N GLU A 252 -20.12 -10.39 -16.68
CA GLU A 252 -20.54 -11.45 -15.75
C GLU A 252 -20.30 -12.85 -16.34
N ARG A 253 -20.56 -13.05 -17.64
CA ARG A 253 -20.29 -14.31 -18.34
C ARG A 253 -18.81 -14.64 -18.44
N SER A 254 -17.97 -13.61 -18.64
CA SER A 254 -16.51 -13.78 -18.68
C SER A 254 -15.95 -14.13 -17.31
N ARG A 255 -16.54 -13.58 -16.26
CA ARG A 255 -16.14 -13.81 -14.88
C ARG A 255 -16.46 -15.23 -14.39
N SER A 256 -17.56 -15.83 -14.85
CA SER A 256 -17.93 -17.21 -14.50
C SER A 256 -17.01 -18.27 -15.13
N MET A 257 -16.45 -17.99 -16.31
CA MET A 257 -15.50 -18.88 -16.99
C MET A 257 -14.13 -18.92 -16.27
N SER A 258 -13.66 -17.78 -15.76
CA SER A 258 -12.33 -17.67 -15.12
C SER A 258 -12.21 -18.44 -13.80
N MET A 259 -13.33 -18.63 -13.09
CA MET A 259 -13.37 -19.41 -11.83
C MET A 259 -13.42 -20.93 -12.05
N SER A 260 -13.80 -21.38 -13.25
CA SER A 260 -14.00 -22.81 -13.53
C SER A 260 -12.72 -23.51 -14.05
N SER A 261 -11.77 -22.77 -14.62
CA SER A 261 -10.56 -23.36 -15.24
C SER A 261 -9.41 -23.71 -14.26
N ARG A 262 -9.60 -23.59 -12.94
CA ARG A 262 -8.60 -24.06 -11.95
C ARG A 262 -8.92 -25.41 -11.32
N LYS A 263 -9.96 -26.11 -11.77
CA LYS A 263 -10.38 -27.42 -11.23
C LYS A 263 -10.09 -28.58 -12.19
N THR A 264 -8.86 -28.68 -12.66
CA THR A 264 -8.27 -29.92 -13.22
C THR A 264 -6.75 -29.71 -13.11
N ALA A 265 -5.95 -30.44 -12.36
CA ALA A 265 -6.08 -31.76 -11.80
C ALA A 265 -5.28 -31.81 -10.49
N ASP A 266 -5.51 -32.88 -9.76
CA ASP A 266 -4.68 -33.47 -8.72
C ASP A 266 -5.26 -33.43 -7.30
N ASP A 267 -5.11 -34.59 -6.71
CA ASP A 267 -5.98 -35.30 -5.79
C ASP A 267 -5.51 -35.04 -4.35
N SER A 268 -6.32 -34.33 -3.54
CA SER A 268 -6.20 -34.39 -2.08
C SER A 268 -7.52 -34.04 -1.40
N LEU A 269 -7.97 -34.93 -0.53
CA LEU A 269 -9.33 -35.03 0.00
C LEU A 269 -9.63 -34.16 1.23
N ASP A 270 -8.82 -33.15 1.56
CA ASP A 270 -8.92 -32.45 2.87
C ASP A 270 -9.31 -30.96 2.85
N THR A 271 -9.56 -30.35 1.70
CA THR A 271 -9.76 -28.88 1.61
C THR A 271 -11.21 -28.39 1.72
N GLN A 272 -12.16 -29.22 2.15
CA GLN A 272 -13.56 -28.78 2.29
C GLN A 272 -13.82 -27.90 3.52
N SER A 273 -12.91 -27.88 4.50
CA SER A 273 -13.12 -27.14 5.76
C SER A 273 -12.91 -25.63 5.60
N GLU A 274 -11.89 -25.18 4.87
CA GLU A 274 -11.54 -23.75 4.80
C GLU A 274 -12.57 -22.88 4.06
N SER A 275 -13.26 -23.44 3.07
CA SER A 275 -14.32 -22.73 2.33
C SER A 275 -15.51 -22.39 3.23
N ALA A 276 -15.84 -23.24 4.20
CA ALA A 276 -16.92 -23.00 5.14
C ALA A 276 -16.60 -21.86 6.13
N TYR A 277 -15.35 -21.79 6.61
CA TYR A 277 -14.89 -20.72 7.49
C TYR A 277 -14.88 -19.35 6.80
N SER A 278 -14.46 -19.29 5.53
CA SER A 278 -14.49 -18.04 4.76
C SER A 278 -15.92 -17.51 4.57
N LEU A 279 -16.91 -18.38 4.32
CA LEU A 279 -18.32 -17.98 4.20
C LEU A 279 -18.92 -17.49 5.52
N LEU A 280 -18.54 -18.07 6.66
CA LEU A 280 -18.99 -17.60 7.97
C LEU A 280 -18.42 -16.23 8.30
N ALA A 281 -17.11 -16.02 8.10
CA ALA A 281 -16.47 -14.73 8.30
C ALA A 281 -17.11 -13.61 7.45
N LEU A 282 -17.48 -13.92 6.20
CA LEU A 282 -18.16 -12.97 5.31
C LEU A 282 -19.57 -12.62 5.82
N ARG A 283 -20.30 -13.59 6.39
CA ARG A 283 -21.63 -13.36 6.99
C ARG A 283 -21.54 -12.51 8.25
N GLU A 284 -20.57 -12.77 9.11
CA GLU A 284 -20.32 -11.99 10.32
C GLU A 284 -19.95 -10.54 9.99
N SER A 285 -19.04 -10.34 9.02
CA SER A 285 -18.67 -9.00 8.53
C SER A 285 -19.89 -8.23 7.99
N ARG A 286 -20.77 -8.89 7.24
CA ARG A 286 -22.01 -8.30 6.74
C ARG A 286 -22.98 -7.95 7.88
N ALA A 287 -23.13 -8.82 8.88
CA ALA A 287 -23.97 -8.56 10.04
C ALA A 287 -23.48 -7.35 10.85
N HIS A 288 -22.16 -7.25 11.07
CA HIS A 288 -21.53 -6.11 11.73
C HIS A 288 -21.77 -4.80 10.96
N THR A 289 -21.64 -4.84 9.64
CA THR A 289 -21.90 -3.67 8.77
C THR A 289 -23.36 -3.20 8.88
N LEU A 290 -24.33 -4.12 8.92
CA LEU A 290 -25.73 -3.78 9.13
C LEU A 290 -26.00 -3.18 10.51
N ALA A 291 -25.36 -3.70 11.56
CA ALA A 291 -25.47 -3.15 12.91
C ALA A 291 -24.94 -1.70 12.98
N LEU A 292 -23.82 -1.40 12.32
CA LEU A 292 -23.30 -0.04 12.22
C LEU A 292 -24.26 0.91 11.48
N TYR A 293 -24.92 0.44 10.42
CA TYR A 293 -25.93 1.26 9.73
C TYR A 293 -27.16 1.51 10.59
N GLN A 294 -27.59 0.53 11.40
CA GLN A 294 -28.70 0.70 12.33
C GLN A 294 -28.37 1.72 13.43
N GLU A 295 -27.18 1.62 14.05
CA GLU A 295 -26.73 2.60 15.04
C GLU A 295 -26.60 4.00 14.44
N ARG A 296 -26.07 4.11 13.21
CA ARG A 296 -26.01 5.40 12.51
C ARG A 296 -27.40 5.99 12.28
N ALA A 297 -28.37 5.18 11.85
CA ALA A 297 -29.74 5.63 11.65
C ALA A 297 -30.38 6.11 12.95
N ARG A 298 -30.17 5.38 14.06
CA ARG A 298 -30.64 5.74 15.40
C ARG A 298 -30.07 7.07 15.87
N LEU A 299 -28.76 7.29 15.72
CA LEU A 299 -28.11 8.55 16.10
C LEU A 299 -28.61 9.74 15.27
N LEU A 300 -28.89 9.54 13.99
CA LEU A 300 -29.47 10.58 13.13
C LEU A 300 -30.89 10.95 13.56
N GLU A 301 -31.70 9.98 13.99
CA GLU A 301 -33.04 10.23 14.53
C GLU A 301 -32.97 11.02 15.85
N GLU A 302 -32.02 10.70 16.72
CA GLU A 302 -31.81 11.43 17.97
C GLU A 302 -31.33 12.87 17.73
N LEU A 303 -30.43 13.09 16.76
CA LEU A 303 -30.03 14.43 16.33
C LEU A 303 -31.21 15.22 15.78
N ALA A 304 -32.03 14.64 14.90
CA ALA A 304 -33.22 15.29 14.37
C ALA A 304 -34.23 15.66 15.48
N ARG A 305 -34.38 14.80 16.49
CA ARG A 305 -35.21 15.10 17.67
C ARG A 305 -34.65 16.30 18.45
N LEU A 306 -33.35 16.32 18.74
CA LEU A 306 -32.72 17.42 19.47
C LEU A 306 -32.78 18.75 18.71
N GLU A 307 -32.60 18.73 17.39
CA GLU A 307 -32.76 19.90 16.53
C GLU A 307 -34.19 20.45 16.60
N SER A 308 -35.21 19.57 16.56
CA SER A 308 -36.61 19.97 16.69
C SER A 308 -36.93 20.60 18.06
N GLU A 309 -36.34 20.08 19.15
CA GLU A 309 -36.49 20.65 20.49
C GLU A 309 -35.81 22.02 20.61
N GLN A 310 -34.65 22.21 19.99
CA GLN A 310 -33.98 23.51 19.95
C GLN A 310 -34.79 24.55 19.17
N LEU A 311 -35.35 24.16 18.02
CA LEU A 311 -36.17 25.05 17.20
C LEU A 311 -37.43 25.49 17.98
N ASN A 312 -38.11 24.56 18.65
CA ASN A 312 -39.26 24.86 19.52
C ASN A 312 -38.92 25.76 20.72
N ARG A 313 -37.67 25.73 21.22
CA ARG A 313 -37.22 26.65 22.29
C ARG A 313 -36.96 28.05 21.79
N LEU A 314 -36.52 28.23 20.54
CA LEU A 314 -36.28 29.54 19.95
C LEU A 314 -37.58 30.27 19.57
N GLU A 315 -38.67 29.54 19.35
CA GLU A 315 -39.99 30.10 19.06
C GLU A 315 -40.77 30.59 20.29
N ARG A 316 -40.28 30.29 21.51
CA ARG A 316 -40.89 30.74 22.78
C ARG A 316 -40.16 31.94 23.36
#